data_AF-A0A9W6NWG4-F1
#
_entry.id   AF-A0A9W6NWG4-F1
#
_cell.length_a   1.000
_cell.length_b   1.000
_cell.length_c   1.000
_cell.angle_alpha   90.00
_cell.angle_beta   90.00
_cell.angle_gamma   90.00
#
_symmetry.space_group_name_H-M   'P 1'
#
loop_
_entity.id
_entity.type
_entity.pdbx_description
1 polymer ?
#
loop_
_entity_poly.entity_id
_entity_poly.type
_entity_poly.pdbx_seq_one_letter_code
_entity_poly.pdbx_strand_id
1 'polypeptide(L)'
;MNQNSKNTAQGHARVGMQVGFVAGNVEQSLPPQEAVAGVPRIQAQLDELEQLIASARSTQGIGRAQAAAALNSIEEASAAIDDKEAGKAGWRARFVAGLTGLKTAVAGAAAVSGDIAEIVDSIQHLA
;
A
#
# COMPACT_ATOMS: atom_id res chain seq x y z
N MET A 1 -62.52 24.59 9.51
CA MET A 1 -62.31 23.61 10.60
C MET A 1 -61.41 22.49 10.07
N ASN A 2 -60.21 22.37 10.66
CA ASN A 2 -59.26 21.24 10.73
C ASN A 2 -59.47 19.97 9.85
N GLN A 3 -58.44 19.52 9.12
CA GLN A 3 -57.44 18.49 9.55
C GLN A 3 -56.44 18.07 8.45
N ASN A 4 -55.19 17.81 8.88
CA ASN A 4 -54.16 16.84 8.39
C ASN A 4 -53.67 16.84 6.93
N SER A 5 -52.39 17.11 6.64
CA SER A 5 -51.15 16.33 6.91
C SER A 5 -50.82 15.27 5.84
N LYS A 6 -49.58 15.38 5.33
CA LYS A 6 -48.74 14.40 4.60
C LYS A 6 -48.87 14.32 3.07
N ASN A 7 -47.87 14.87 2.39
CA ASN A 7 -47.09 14.17 1.36
C ASN A 7 -45.85 15.03 1.05
N THR A 8 -44.73 14.78 1.76
CA THR A 8 -43.63 13.91 1.32
C THR A 8 -42.92 14.47 0.09
N ALA A 9 -41.72 14.98 0.36
CA ALA A 9 -40.80 15.62 -0.55
C ALA A 9 -40.38 14.69 -1.70
N GLN A 10 -40.42 15.21 -2.92
CA GLN A 10 -39.50 14.81 -3.98
C GLN A 10 -39.44 15.90 -5.05
N GLY A 11 -38.79 17.02 -4.70
CA GLY A 11 -38.39 18.00 -5.68
C GLY A 11 -37.00 17.63 -6.17
N HIS A 12 -36.88 17.13 -7.40
CA HIS A 12 -35.72 17.37 -8.25
C HIS A 12 -36.18 17.40 -9.70
N ALA A 13 -36.46 18.62 -10.15
CA ALA A 13 -36.54 18.96 -11.56
C ALA A 13 -35.11 19.19 -12.07
N ARG A 14 -34.79 18.61 -13.24
CA ARG A 14 -34.22 19.25 -14.44
C ARG A 14 -33.83 18.13 -15.44
N VAL A 15 -34.59 17.98 -16.53
CA VAL A 15 -34.45 18.67 -17.84
C VAL A 15 -33.31 18.06 -18.67
N GLY A 16 -33.66 17.59 -19.87
CA GLY A 16 -32.81 16.77 -20.73
C GLY A 16 -31.78 17.51 -21.59
N MET A 17 -30.84 16.69 -22.09
CA MET A 17 -30.27 16.63 -23.44
C MET A 17 -29.69 17.92 -24.06
N GLN A 18 -28.35 18.04 -24.12
CA GLN A 18 -27.66 18.39 -25.37
C GLN A 18 -26.19 17.95 -25.37
N VAL A 19 -25.80 17.32 -26.47
CA VAL A 19 -24.49 16.79 -26.82
C VAL A 19 -23.60 17.92 -27.34
N GLY A 20 -22.31 17.93 -26.97
CA GLY A 20 -21.32 18.81 -27.61
C GLY A 20 -19.92 18.70 -27.04
N PHE A 21 -18.99 18.31 -27.93
CA PHE A 21 -17.52 18.43 -27.86
C PHE A 21 -16.70 17.28 -27.24
N VAL A 22 -16.10 16.50 -28.14
CA VAL A 22 -14.87 15.72 -27.93
C VAL A 22 -13.68 16.69 -27.96
N ALA A 23 -13.01 16.87 -26.82
CA ALA A 23 -11.60 17.26 -26.76
C ALA A 23 -11.07 16.97 -25.35
N GLY A 24 -10.21 15.96 -25.23
CA GLY A 24 -9.25 15.78 -24.14
C GLY A 24 -9.78 15.93 -22.71
N ASN A 25 -10.25 14.84 -22.13
CA ASN A 25 -9.77 14.39 -20.84
C ASN A 25 -10.21 12.94 -20.66
N VAL A 26 -9.23 12.06 -20.47
CA VAL A 26 -9.46 10.74 -19.92
C VAL A 26 -10.13 10.95 -18.57
N GLU A 27 -11.45 10.75 -18.50
CA GLU A 27 -12.10 10.41 -17.24
C GLU A 27 -11.52 9.05 -16.82
N GLN A 28 -10.33 9.10 -16.21
CA GLN A 28 -9.85 8.03 -15.36
C GLN A 28 -10.85 8.01 -14.22
N SER A 29 -11.86 7.17 -14.40
CA SER A 29 -12.76 6.72 -13.36
C SER A 29 -11.86 6.17 -12.25
N LEU A 30 -11.48 7.04 -11.31
CA LEU A 30 -10.89 6.62 -10.05
C LEU A 30 -12.01 5.82 -9.37
N PRO A 31 -11.86 4.50 -9.21
CA PRO A 31 -12.82 3.78 -8.39
C PRO A 31 -12.80 4.39 -6.98
N PRO A 32 -13.94 4.35 -6.27
CA PRO A 32 -14.04 4.88 -4.92
C PRO A 32 -12.93 4.28 -4.05
N GLN A 33 -12.13 5.14 -3.42
CA GLN A 33 -10.97 4.80 -2.58
C GLN A 33 -11.37 4.12 -1.25
N GLU A 34 -12.61 3.66 -1.14
CA GLU A 34 -13.12 2.96 0.02
C GLU A 34 -13.18 1.46 -0.29
N ALA A 35 -12.32 0.71 0.40
CA ALA A 35 -12.33 -0.74 0.57
C ALA A 35 -11.43 -1.62 -0.33
N VAL A 36 -10.11 -1.39 -0.42
CA VAL A 36 -9.05 -2.46 -0.44
C VAL A 36 -7.66 -1.91 -0.01
N ALA A 37 -7.56 -1.05 1.01
CA ALA A 37 -6.33 -0.27 1.24
C ALA A 37 -5.15 -1.00 1.92
N GLY A 38 -5.28 -2.30 2.26
CA GLY A 38 -4.26 -3.03 3.02
C GLY A 38 -3.12 -3.55 2.16
N VAL A 39 -3.40 -4.50 1.26
CA VAL A 39 -2.39 -5.19 0.45
C VAL A 39 -1.65 -4.28 -0.53
N PRO A 40 -2.32 -3.43 -1.35
CA PRO A 40 -1.64 -2.53 -2.28
C PRO A 40 -0.72 -1.52 -1.57
N ARG A 41 -1.10 -1.09 -0.36
CA ARG A 41 -0.29 -0.18 0.45
C ARG A 41 0.93 -0.86 1.04
N ILE A 42 0.78 -2.09 1.54
CA ILE A 42 1.91 -2.89 2.01
C ILE A 42 2.88 -3.15 0.85
N GLN A 43 2.38 -3.49 -0.33
CA GLN A 43 3.21 -3.77 -1.50
C GLN A 43 4.00 -2.53 -1.94
N ALA A 44 3.38 -1.34 -1.92
CA ALA A 44 4.08 -0.08 -2.20
C ALA A 44 5.18 0.24 -1.17
N GLN A 45 4.96 -0.06 0.11
CA GLN A 45 5.97 0.14 1.14
C GLN A 45 7.12 -0.88 1.05
N LEU A 46 6.86 -2.10 0.57
CA LEU A 46 7.91 -3.09 0.28
C LEU A 46 8.77 -2.66 -0.92
N ASP A 47 8.17 -2.07 -1.97
CA ASP A 47 8.90 -1.48 -3.10
C ASP A 47 9.78 -0.30 -2.66
N GLU A 48 9.26 0.57 -1.78
CA GLU A 48 10.01 1.67 -1.19
C GLU A 48 11.24 1.18 -0.41
N LEU A 49 11.08 0.10 0.37
CA LEU A 49 12.19 -0.55 1.07
C LEU A 49 13.25 -1.10 0.10
N GLU A 50 12.83 -1.71 -1.01
CA GLU A 50 13.76 -2.20 -2.04
C GLU A 50 14.57 -1.05 -2.66
N GLN A 51 13.90 0.05 -3.01
CA GLN A 51 14.54 1.25 -3.55
C GLN A 51 15.53 1.86 -2.54
N LEU A 52 15.17 1.93 -1.26
CA LEU A 52 16.05 2.42 -0.20
C LEU A 52 17.31 1.55 -0.07
N ILE A 53 17.16 0.22 -0.06
CA ILE A 53 18.30 -0.72 0.01
C ILE A 53 19.20 -0.55 -1.23
N ALA A 54 18.60 -0.47 -2.43
CA ALA A 54 19.35 -0.31 -3.67
C ALA A 54 20.12 1.01 -3.71
N SER A 55 19.47 2.11 -3.31
CA SER A 55 20.06 3.44 -3.20
C SER A 55 21.19 3.46 -2.18
N ALA A 56 20.98 2.90 -1.00
CA ALA A 56 21.97 2.90 0.08
C ALA A 56 23.16 1.97 -0.19
N ARG A 57 22.98 0.90 -0.95
CA ARG A 57 24.11 0.13 -1.50
C ARG A 57 24.97 0.99 -2.43
N SER A 58 24.34 1.82 -3.26
CA SER A 58 25.04 2.67 -4.24
C SER A 58 25.72 3.88 -3.61
N THR A 59 25.09 4.48 -2.60
CA THR A 59 25.47 5.81 -2.07
C THR A 59 26.00 5.81 -0.64
N GLN A 60 25.59 4.85 0.19
CA GLN A 60 25.88 4.82 1.63
C GLN A 60 26.75 3.63 2.07
N GLY A 61 27.24 2.83 1.11
CA GLY A 61 28.23 1.80 1.37
C GLY A 61 27.71 0.57 2.11
N ILE A 62 26.40 0.27 2.04
CA ILE A 62 25.88 -1.00 2.54
C ILE A 62 26.63 -2.16 1.87
N GLY A 63 27.15 -3.09 2.68
CA GLY A 63 27.88 -4.24 2.17
C GLY A 63 27.00 -5.07 1.24
N ARG A 64 27.56 -5.60 0.14
CA ARG A 64 26.81 -6.40 -0.84
C ARG A 64 26.04 -7.56 -0.21
N ALA A 65 26.60 -8.20 0.82
CA ALA A 65 25.96 -9.29 1.55
C ALA A 65 24.77 -8.81 2.40
N GLN A 66 24.87 -7.63 3.04
CA GLN A 66 23.78 -7.04 3.81
C GLN A 66 22.62 -6.62 2.90
N ALA A 67 22.93 -5.96 1.78
CA ALA A 67 21.93 -5.59 0.79
C ALA A 67 21.23 -6.82 0.19
N ALA A 68 21.98 -7.88 -0.14
CA ALA A 68 21.39 -9.12 -0.65
C ALA A 68 20.47 -9.79 0.39
N ALA A 69 20.88 -9.85 1.67
CA ALA A 69 20.06 -10.39 2.73
C ALA A 69 18.79 -9.57 2.98
N ALA A 70 18.88 -8.24 2.89
CA ALA A 70 17.74 -7.34 3.01
C ALA A 70 16.74 -7.52 1.85
N LEU A 71 17.22 -7.58 0.61
CA LEU A 71 16.37 -7.82 -0.57
C LEU A 71 15.66 -9.17 -0.50
N ASN A 72 16.37 -10.23 -0.10
CA ASN A 72 15.76 -11.54 0.10
C ASN A 72 14.66 -11.52 1.17
N SER A 73 14.83 -10.71 2.21
CA SER A 73 13.84 -10.54 3.28
C SER A 73 12.59 -9.78 2.80
N ILE A 74 12.77 -8.79 1.91
CA ILE A 74 11.68 -8.06 1.25
C ILE A 74 10.92 -8.97 0.29
N GLU A 75 11.62 -9.80 -0.48
CA GLU A 75 11.02 -10.78 -1.39
C GLU A 75 10.17 -11.81 -0.63
N GLU A 76 10.68 -12.32 0.50
CA GLU A 76 9.93 -13.24 1.36
C GLU A 76 8.67 -12.58 1.97
N ALA A 77 8.76 -11.29 2.34
CA ALA A 77 7.62 -10.53 2.81
C ALA A 77 6.58 -10.29 1.69
N SER A 78 7.02 -9.96 0.47
CA SER A 78 6.13 -9.82 -0.69
C SER A 78 5.41 -11.13 -1.01
N ALA A 79 6.15 -12.25 -1.06
CA ALA A 79 5.55 -13.57 -1.31
C ALA A 79 4.54 -13.96 -0.22
N ALA A 80 4.76 -13.53 1.03
CA ALA A 80 3.79 -13.73 2.09
C ALA A 80 2.53 -12.88 1.91
N ILE A 81 2.61 -11.71 1.28
CA ILE A 81 1.44 -10.91 0.91
C ILE A 81 0.67 -11.52 -0.27
N ASP A 82 1.36 -12.09 -1.25
CA ASP A 82 0.71 -12.89 -2.29
C ASP A 82 -0.02 -14.11 -1.69
N ASP A 83 0.58 -14.76 -0.69
CA ASP A 83 -0.05 -15.84 0.05
C ASP A 83 -1.27 -15.38 0.85
N LYS A 84 -1.30 -14.13 1.34
CA LYS A 84 -2.48 -13.49 1.97
C LYS A 84 -3.62 -13.32 0.96
N GLU A 85 -3.34 -12.79 -0.23
CA GLU A 85 -4.31 -12.65 -1.31
C GLU A 85 -4.87 -14.01 -1.75
N ALA A 86 -4.00 -15.04 -1.75
CA ALA A 86 -4.38 -16.42 -2.03
C ALA A 86 -5.06 -17.14 -0.85
N GLY A 87 -5.24 -16.49 0.31
CA GLY A 87 -5.89 -17.06 1.49
C GLY A 87 -5.13 -18.20 2.18
N LYS A 88 -3.80 -18.30 1.98
CA LYS A 88 -2.99 -19.38 2.55
C LYS A 88 -2.69 -19.14 4.03
N ALA A 89 -2.83 -20.19 4.84
CA ALA A 89 -2.47 -20.12 6.26
C ALA A 89 -0.96 -19.90 6.45
N GLY A 90 -0.58 -19.20 7.53
CA GLY A 90 0.83 -18.95 7.87
C GLY A 90 1.45 -17.75 7.16
N TRP A 91 0.72 -17.06 6.28
CA TRP A 91 1.19 -15.85 5.59
C TRP A 91 1.72 -14.80 6.58
N ARG A 92 0.99 -14.55 7.67
CA ARG A 92 1.34 -13.52 8.66
C ARG A 92 2.67 -13.84 9.38
N ALA A 93 2.93 -15.11 9.69
CA ALA A 93 4.17 -15.52 10.36
C ALA A 93 5.39 -15.36 9.45
N ARG A 94 5.25 -15.76 8.17
CA ARG A 94 6.30 -15.57 7.16
C ARG A 94 6.55 -14.09 6.86
N PHE A 95 5.47 -13.32 6.80
CA PHE A 95 5.55 -11.87 6.60
C PHE A 95 6.34 -11.18 7.72
N VAL A 96 5.99 -11.46 8.98
CA VAL A 96 6.70 -10.90 10.15
C VAL A 96 8.15 -11.40 10.21
N ALA A 97 8.41 -12.66 9.84
CA ALA A 97 9.77 -13.20 9.76
C ALA A 97 10.62 -12.46 8.73
N GLY A 98 10.09 -12.23 7.52
CA GLY A 98 10.75 -11.42 6.48
C GLY A 98 11.06 -10.01 6.95
N LEU A 99 10.10 -9.30 7.53
CA LEU A 99 10.31 -7.95 8.07
C LEU A 99 11.36 -7.91 9.21
N THR A 100 11.41 -8.95 10.04
CA THR A 100 12.42 -9.07 11.11
C THR A 100 13.81 -9.37 10.54
N GLY A 101 13.87 -10.22 9.51
CA GLY A 101 15.10 -10.50 8.75
C GLY A 101 15.65 -9.24 8.10
N LEU A 102 14.78 -8.41 7.52
CA LEU A 102 15.15 -7.11 6.95
C LEU A 102 15.78 -6.20 8.00
N LYS A 103 15.12 -5.98 9.15
CA LYS A 103 15.66 -5.17 10.26
C LYS A 103 17.04 -5.66 10.70
N THR A 104 17.24 -6.98 10.77
CA THR A 104 18.51 -7.59 11.17
C THR A 104 19.60 -7.39 10.11
N ALA A 105 19.26 -7.54 8.82
CA ALA A 105 20.18 -7.40 7.70
C ALA A 105 20.75 -5.97 7.59
N VAL A 106 19.94 -4.96 7.95
CA VAL A 106 20.33 -3.55 7.90
C VAL A 106 20.73 -2.95 9.24
N ALA A 107 20.68 -3.70 10.34
CA ALA A 107 21.04 -3.19 11.67
C ALA A 107 22.48 -2.65 11.75
N GLY A 108 23.39 -3.18 10.93
CA GLY A 108 24.76 -2.68 10.80
C GLY A 108 24.91 -1.44 9.90
N ALA A 109 23.84 -1.02 9.21
CA ALA A 109 23.83 0.11 8.29
C ALA A 109 23.05 1.28 8.90
N ALA A 110 23.71 2.01 9.82
CA ALA A 110 23.12 3.12 10.57
C ALA A 110 22.41 4.15 9.67
N ALA A 111 22.93 4.36 8.44
CA ALA A 111 22.45 5.35 7.49
C ALA A 111 21.05 5.08 6.90
N VAL A 112 20.54 3.84 6.96
CA VAL A 112 19.18 3.48 6.53
C VAL A 112 18.35 2.78 7.60
N SER A 113 18.99 2.38 8.70
CA SER A 113 18.32 1.61 9.75
C SER A 113 17.12 2.33 10.38
N GLY A 114 17.14 3.67 10.41
CA GLY A 114 16.04 4.51 10.87
C GLY A 114 14.83 4.46 9.93
N ASP A 115 15.02 4.88 8.67
CA ASP A 115 13.97 4.91 7.65
C ASP A 115 13.34 3.52 7.44
N ILE A 116 14.18 2.47 7.39
CA ILE A 116 13.69 1.09 7.24
C ILE A 116 12.90 0.66 8.48
N ALA A 117 13.32 1.02 9.69
CA ALA A 117 12.59 0.67 10.89
C ALA A 117 11.20 1.33 10.94
N GLU A 118 11.10 2.60 10.52
CA GLU A 118 9.84 3.34 10.45
C GLU A 118 8.87 2.73 9.42
N ILE A 119 9.35 2.41 8.22
CA ILE A 119 8.52 1.80 7.18
C ILE A 119 8.05 0.41 7.62
N VAL A 120 8.93 -0.42 8.18
CA VAL A 120 8.55 -1.75 8.68
C VAL A 120 7.52 -1.66 9.81
N ASP A 121 7.65 -0.70 10.71
CA ASP A 121 6.66 -0.47 11.77
C ASP A 121 5.30 -0.06 11.17
N SER A 122 5.30 0.85 10.20
CA SER A 122 4.10 1.24 9.46
C SER A 122 3.42 0.04 8.79
N ILE A 123 4.19 -0.82 8.13
CA ILE A 123 3.69 -2.05 7.51
C ILE A 123 3.05 -3.00 8.53
N GLN A 124 3.68 -3.18 9.70
CA GLN A 124 3.17 -4.07 10.76
C GLN A 124 1.82 -3.62 11.33
N HIS A 125 1.57 -2.31 11.36
CA HIS A 125 0.28 -1.75 11.78
C HIS A 125 -0.83 -1.92 10.73
N LEU A 126 -0.47 -2.13 9.45
CA LEU A 126 -1.40 -2.29 8.33
C LEU A 126 -1.76 -3.76 8.04
N ALA A 127 -0.90 -4.70 8.44
CA ALA A 127 -1.04 -6.14 8.17
C ALA A 127 -1.91 -6.87 9.19
#